data_AF-A0A947CQD9-F1
#
_entry.id   AF-A0A947CQD9-F1
#
_cell.length_a   1.000
_cell.length_b   1.000
_cell.length_c   1.000
_cell.angle_alpha   90.00
_cell.angle_beta   90.00
_cell.angle_gamma   90.00
#
_symmetry.space_group_name_H-M   'P 1'
#
loop_
_entity.id
_entity.type
_entity.pdbx_description
1 polymer ?
#
loop_
_entity_poly.entity_id
_entity_poly.type
_entity_poly.pdbx_seq_one_letter_code
_entity_poly.pdbx_strand_id
1 'polypeptide(L)'
;VVGKRVVIATHSGTAIEKAIADDLAELTRSKAKKVVVSDASASDIVLLAGCGGVTPECMRSSLASLKADVWLVVEEDGPIVKVIAVDGDDSAEHPIDPQDPAASDKLGEAAGLQGESGSDTQSPDTETDTDTDTQSGDTDTDTDTQAVVPALRGGSGSDFDIGRVRNSAWITMAVGGGLTLFGLTLHLIADGKQDEVDQAPTDALEDFEALEELEDSGRRYNRWGNIFTISGVAVGLAGIGLGLYQALSSDDEPPVEVTPTKNGVQVRWSF
;
A
#
# COMPACT_ATOMS: atom_id res chain seq x y z
N VAL A 1 -7.24 8.64 27.04
CA VAL A 1 -7.29 7.78 25.83
C VAL A 1 -7.08 6.27 26.12
N VAL A 2 -6.57 5.86 27.29
CA VAL A 2 -6.45 4.42 27.66
C VAL A 2 -7.84 3.78 27.77
N GLY A 3 -8.23 2.91 26.83
CA GLY A 3 -9.40 2.04 27.00
C GLY A 3 -10.26 1.74 25.78
N LYS A 4 -10.11 2.46 24.67
CA LYS A 4 -10.98 2.27 23.49
C LYS A 4 -10.79 0.89 22.85
N ARG A 5 -11.89 0.32 22.37
CA ARG A 5 -12.00 -0.90 21.55
C ARG A 5 -12.19 -0.48 20.10
N VAL A 6 -11.22 -0.85 19.26
CA VAL A 6 -11.24 -0.52 17.84
C VAL A 6 -11.59 -1.78 17.05
N VAL A 7 -12.54 -1.65 16.14
CA VAL A 7 -12.85 -2.67 15.13
C VAL A 7 -12.33 -2.18 13.79
N ILE A 8 -11.68 -3.06 13.04
CA ILE A 8 -11.19 -2.78 11.69
C ILE A 8 -11.91 -3.77 10.76
N ALA A 9 -12.58 -3.25 9.74
CA ALA A 9 -13.28 -4.06 8.74
C ALA A 9 -12.87 -3.62 7.33
N THR A 10 -12.79 -4.59 6.43
CA THR A 10 -12.51 -4.37 5.00
C THR A 10 -13.82 -4.29 4.22
N HIS A 11 -13.87 -3.57 3.11
CA HIS A 11 -15.09 -3.46 2.31
C HIS A 11 -15.34 -4.70 1.44
N SER A 12 -14.32 -5.16 0.72
CA SER A 12 -14.39 -6.24 -0.26
C SER A 12 -13.60 -7.49 0.12
N GLY A 13 -12.68 -7.37 1.09
CA GLY A 13 -11.84 -8.48 1.56
C GLY A 13 -10.72 -8.84 0.57
N THR A 14 -10.33 -7.90 -0.30
CA THR A 14 -9.19 -8.11 -1.19
C THR A 14 -7.90 -8.29 -0.40
N ALA A 15 -6.90 -8.93 -1.02
CA ALA A 15 -5.59 -9.12 -0.38
C ALA A 15 -4.92 -7.79 -0.01
N ILE A 16 -5.17 -6.73 -0.78
CA ILE A 16 -4.67 -5.38 -0.54
C ILE A 16 -5.36 -4.77 0.68
N GLU A 17 -6.70 -4.78 0.72
CA GLU A 17 -7.46 -4.29 1.89
C GLU A 17 -7.06 -5.04 3.16
N LYS A 18 -6.81 -6.35 3.06
CA LYS A 18 -6.37 -7.17 4.20
C LYS A 18 -4.97 -6.77 4.69
N ALA A 19 -4.02 -6.57 3.79
CA ALA A 19 -2.67 -6.12 4.16
C ALA A 19 -2.73 -4.74 4.86
N ILE A 20 -3.54 -3.82 4.34
CA ILE A 20 -3.72 -2.49 4.93
C ILE A 20 -4.41 -2.57 6.29
N ALA A 21 -5.43 -3.42 6.42
CA ALA A 21 -6.12 -3.65 7.69
C ALA A 21 -5.18 -4.27 8.75
N ASP A 22 -4.26 -5.15 8.35
CA ASP A 22 -3.24 -5.74 9.23
C ASP A 22 -2.22 -4.70 9.70
N ASP A 23 -1.72 -3.84 8.79
CA ASP A 23 -0.80 -2.74 9.14
C ASP A 23 -1.48 -1.70 10.07
N LEU A 24 -2.73 -1.33 9.76
CA LEU A 24 -3.57 -0.48 10.61
C LEU A 24 -3.78 -1.10 11.99
N ALA A 25 -4.00 -2.42 12.04
CA ALA A 25 -4.16 -3.12 13.30
C ALA A 25 -2.89 -3.08 14.14
N GLU A 26 -1.72 -3.25 13.52
CA GLU A 26 -0.43 -3.17 14.19
C GLU A 26 -0.16 -1.77 14.77
N LEU A 27 -0.38 -0.72 13.97
CA LEU A 27 -0.31 0.67 14.43
C LEU A 27 -1.27 0.93 15.59
N THR A 28 -2.52 0.48 15.47
CA THR A 28 -3.57 0.72 16.47
C THR A 28 -3.31 -0.05 17.77
N ARG A 29 -2.71 -1.25 17.72
CA ARG A 29 -2.40 -2.05 18.92
C ARG A 29 -1.45 -1.33 19.87
N SER A 30 -0.61 -0.43 19.37
CA SER A 30 0.29 0.39 20.20
C SER A 30 -0.45 1.45 21.03
N LYS A 31 -1.66 1.87 20.60
CA LYS A 31 -2.43 2.98 21.19
C LYS A 31 -3.76 2.55 21.82
N ALA A 32 -4.36 1.44 21.39
CA ALA A 32 -5.67 0.98 21.83
C ALA A 32 -5.61 -0.21 22.81
N LYS A 33 -6.65 -0.36 23.64
CA LYS A 33 -6.72 -1.45 24.63
C LYS A 33 -7.05 -2.79 23.98
N LYS A 34 -7.86 -2.78 22.93
CA LYS A 34 -8.26 -3.98 22.18
C LYS A 34 -8.53 -3.60 20.74
N VAL A 35 -7.84 -4.27 19.82
CA VAL A 35 -8.07 -4.16 18.37
C VAL A 35 -8.61 -5.49 17.88
N VAL A 36 -9.73 -5.44 17.17
CA VAL A 36 -10.33 -6.61 16.51
C VAL A 36 -10.34 -6.35 15.02
N VAL A 37 -9.59 -7.16 14.28
CA VAL A 37 -9.64 -7.19 12.81
C VAL A 37 -10.70 -8.21 12.43
N SER A 38 -11.68 -7.78 11.65
CA SER A 38 -12.77 -8.63 11.17
C SER A 38 -12.49 -9.03 9.72
N ASP A 39 -12.58 -10.34 9.43
CA ASP A 39 -12.60 -10.83 8.04
C ASP A 39 -13.97 -10.59 7.35
N ALA A 40 -15.02 -10.26 8.12
CA ALA A 40 -16.34 -9.94 7.57
C ALA A 40 -16.35 -8.53 6.98
N SER A 41 -17.03 -8.36 5.86
CA SER A 41 -17.11 -7.06 5.20
C SER A 41 -17.88 -6.04 6.04
N ALA A 42 -17.57 -4.75 5.87
CA ALA A 42 -18.36 -3.68 6.50
C ALA A 42 -19.86 -3.84 6.18
N SER A 43 -20.18 -4.21 4.93
CA SER A 43 -21.51 -4.52 4.42
C SER A 43 -22.19 -5.66 5.20
N ASP A 44 -21.49 -6.76 5.49
CA ASP A 44 -22.03 -7.88 6.25
C ASP A 44 -22.34 -7.48 7.69
N ILE A 45 -21.48 -6.66 8.30
CA ILE A 45 -21.64 -6.19 9.68
C ILE A 45 -22.88 -5.28 9.78
N VAL A 46 -23.06 -4.33 8.86
CA VAL A 46 -24.26 -3.48 8.86
C VAL A 46 -25.52 -4.25 8.47
N LEU A 47 -25.42 -5.26 7.59
CA LEU A 47 -26.55 -6.13 7.24
C LEU A 47 -27.02 -6.96 8.44
N LEU A 48 -26.08 -7.50 9.23
CA LEU A 48 -26.37 -8.22 10.48
C LEU A 48 -27.00 -7.29 11.53
N ALA A 49 -26.68 -6.00 11.52
CA ALA A 49 -27.32 -4.99 12.33
C ALA A 49 -28.70 -4.56 11.80
N GLY A 50 -29.15 -5.09 10.65
CA GLY A 50 -30.46 -4.82 10.05
C GLY A 50 -30.51 -3.55 9.21
N CYS A 51 -29.37 -3.03 8.76
CA CYS A 51 -29.31 -1.84 7.94
C CYS A 51 -29.35 -2.15 6.44
N GLY A 52 -29.93 -1.23 5.66
CA GLY A 52 -29.97 -1.32 4.21
C GLY A 52 -28.71 -0.83 3.48
N GLY A 53 -27.67 -0.42 4.21
CA GLY A 53 -26.42 0.10 3.64
C GLY A 53 -25.46 0.63 4.70
N VAL A 54 -24.24 0.99 4.25
CA VAL A 54 -23.18 1.55 5.09
C VAL A 54 -23.40 3.06 5.23
N THR A 55 -24.31 3.47 6.11
CA THR A 55 -24.53 4.88 6.45
C THR A 55 -23.92 5.21 7.81
N PRO A 56 -23.47 6.45 8.06
CA PRO A 56 -22.89 6.85 9.36
C PRO A 56 -23.81 6.53 10.55
N GLU A 57 -25.12 6.75 10.39
CA GLU A 57 -26.14 6.46 11.40
C GLU A 57 -26.22 4.96 11.72
N CYS A 58 -26.20 4.11 10.69
CA CYS A 58 -26.21 2.67 10.85
C CYS A 58 -24.90 2.17 11.51
N MET A 59 -23.76 2.70 11.06
CA MET A 59 -22.46 2.33 11.60
C MET A 59 -22.40 2.60 13.11
N ARG A 60 -22.93 3.74 13.55
CA ARG A 60 -23.02 4.08 14.98
C ARG A 60 -23.91 3.11 15.78
N SER A 61 -25.07 2.72 15.23
CA SER A 61 -25.94 1.71 15.85
C SER A 61 -25.25 0.33 15.97
N SER A 62 -24.46 -0.02 14.96
CA SER A 62 -23.70 -1.28 14.91
C SER A 62 -22.55 -1.29 15.92
N LEU A 63 -21.83 -0.17 16.08
CA LEU A 63 -20.78 0.02 17.07
C LEU A 63 -21.29 -0.22 18.51
N ALA A 64 -22.47 0.32 18.83
CA ALA A 64 -23.10 0.12 20.14
C ALA A 64 -23.38 -1.37 20.42
N SER A 65 -23.82 -2.12 19.40
CA SER A 65 -24.08 -3.56 19.50
C SER A 65 -22.79 -4.37 19.68
N LEU A 66 -21.72 -3.97 18.99
CA LEU A 66 -20.39 -4.58 19.09
C LEU A 66 -19.62 -4.17 20.36
N LYS A 67 -20.12 -3.19 21.11
CA LYS A 67 -19.41 -2.54 22.24
C LYS A 67 -18.01 -2.10 21.82
N ALA A 68 -17.92 -1.53 20.62
CA ALA A 68 -16.71 -0.94 20.07
C ALA A 68 -16.86 0.59 20.14
N ASP A 69 -15.74 1.27 20.35
CA ASP A 69 -15.70 2.73 20.51
C ASP A 69 -15.37 3.40 19.17
N VAL A 70 -14.56 2.75 18.32
CA VAL A 70 -14.18 3.24 16.99
C VAL A 70 -14.30 2.12 15.97
N TRP A 71 -14.86 2.45 14.80
CA TRP A 71 -14.84 1.59 13.62
C TRP A 71 -13.94 2.21 12.56
N LEU A 72 -12.99 1.43 12.04
CA LEU A 72 -12.21 1.79 10.86
C LEU A 72 -12.69 0.90 9.70
N VAL A 73 -13.24 1.53 8.66
CA VAL A 73 -13.61 0.84 7.43
C VAL A 73 -12.58 1.19 6.37
N VAL A 74 -11.96 0.16 5.80
CA VAL A 74 -11.00 0.28 4.70
C VAL A 74 -11.76 0.00 3.41
N GLU A 75 -11.96 1.04 2.59
CA GLU A 75 -12.64 0.95 1.30
C GLU A 75 -11.69 1.31 0.17
N GLU A 76 -11.70 0.51 -0.90
CA GLU A 76 -10.94 0.79 -2.11
C GLU A 76 -11.79 1.69 -3.04
N ASP A 77 -11.42 2.96 -3.19
CA ASP A 77 -12.03 3.91 -4.14
C ASP A 77 -11.05 4.17 -5.30
N GLY A 78 -11.01 3.20 -6.22
CA GLY A 78 -10.05 3.21 -7.32
C GLY A 78 -8.61 3.05 -6.82
N PRO A 79 -7.69 4.00 -7.08
CA PRO A 79 -6.30 3.90 -6.62
C PRO A 79 -6.11 4.38 -5.17
N ILE A 80 -7.14 4.98 -4.55
CA ILE A 80 -7.07 5.55 -3.22
C ILE A 80 -7.78 4.58 -2.27
N VAL A 81 -7.14 4.29 -1.15
CA VAL A 81 -7.80 3.55 -0.07
C VAL A 81 -8.36 4.57 0.89
N LYS A 82 -9.69 4.64 0.97
CA LYS A 82 -10.38 5.52 1.91
C LYS A 82 -10.50 4.77 3.23
N VAL A 83 -9.84 5.28 4.27
CA VAL A 83 -10.09 4.82 5.64
C VAL A 83 -11.16 5.71 6.23
N ILE A 84 -12.34 5.16 6.51
CA ILE A 84 -13.43 5.86 7.18
C ILE A 84 -13.36 5.51 8.65
N ALA A 85 -13.00 6.50 9.47
CA ALA A 85 -13.10 6.40 10.92
C ALA A 85 -14.48 6.86 11.38
N VAL A 86 -15.17 6.02 12.13
CA VAL A 86 -16.43 6.36 12.80
C VAL A 86 -16.21 6.22 14.30
N ASP A 87 -16.22 7.34 15.00
CA ASP A 87 -16.27 7.35 16.46
C ASP A 87 -17.74 7.29 16.90
N GLY A 88 -18.01 6.62 18.02
CA GLY A 88 -19.33 6.56 18.62
C GLY A 88 -19.90 7.95 18.94
N ASP A 89 -19.01 8.88 19.35
CA ASP A 89 -19.40 10.21 19.80
C ASP A 89 -19.47 11.24 18.66
N ASP A 90 -18.66 11.10 17.60
CA ASP A 90 -18.65 12.05 16.47
C ASP A 90 -18.42 11.34 15.12
N SER A 91 -19.21 11.72 14.11
CA SER A 91 -19.11 11.14 12.76
C SER A 91 -18.48 12.14 11.81
N ALA A 92 -17.18 12.37 11.98
CA ALA A 92 -16.42 13.08 10.97
C ALA A 92 -15.80 12.05 10.02
N GLU A 93 -16.17 12.12 8.74
CA GLU A 93 -15.44 11.39 7.70
C GLU A 93 -14.07 12.05 7.55
N HIS A 94 -13.03 11.35 7.98
CA HIS A 94 -11.66 11.75 7.74
C HIS A 94 -11.09 10.85 6.65
N PRO A 95 -11.18 11.23 5.36
CA PRO A 95 -10.49 10.48 4.32
C PRO A 95 -8.99 10.55 4.59
N ILE A 96 -8.38 9.41 4.89
CA ILE A 96 -6.95 9.29 5.09
C ILE A 96 -6.37 8.61 3.85
N ASP A 97 -5.48 9.32 3.16
CA ASP A 97 -4.65 8.73 2.11
C ASP A 97 -3.57 7.89 2.78
N PRO A 98 -3.51 6.55 2.58
CA PRO A 98 -2.52 5.69 3.20
C PRO A 98 -1.07 6.00 2.75
N GLN A 99 -0.89 6.71 1.63
CA GLN A 99 0.45 7.10 1.16
C GLN A 99 0.93 8.41 1.77
N ASP A 100 0.07 9.17 2.46
CA ASP A 100 0.48 10.38 3.17
C ASP A 100 1.40 10.00 4.34
N PRO A 101 2.63 10.52 4.45
CA PRO A 101 3.48 10.27 5.60
C PRO A 101 2.83 10.73 6.93
N ALA A 102 1.91 11.69 6.88
CA ALA A 102 1.10 12.13 8.02
C ALA A 102 -0.15 11.25 8.26
N ALA A 103 -0.39 10.21 7.47
CA ALA A 103 -1.54 9.31 7.63
C ALA A 103 -1.61 8.70 9.02
N SER A 104 -0.46 8.34 9.60
CA SER A 104 -0.38 7.79 10.95
C SER A 104 -0.80 8.80 12.04
N ASP A 105 -0.48 10.07 11.85
CA ASP A 105 -0.86 11.17 12.75
C ASP A 105 -2.34 11.55 12.56
N LYS A 106 -2.79 11.65 11.31
CA LYS A 106 -4.20 11.91 10.94
C LYS A 106 -5.13 10.78 11.39
N LEU A 107 -4.71 9.52 11.28
CA LEU A 107 -5.43 8.37 11.81
C LEU A 107 -5.47 8.43 13.34
N GLY A 108 -4.36 8.83 13.97
CA GLY A 108 -4.30 9.09 15.39
C GLY A 108 -5.29 10.16 15.84
N GLU A 109 -5.43 11.23 15.08
CA GLU A 109 -6.38 12.33 15.33
C GLU A 109 -7.82 11.90 15.09
N ALA A 110 -8.11 11.30 13.93
CA ALA A 110 -9.45 10.84 13.53
C ALA A 110 -10.01 9.73 14.45
N ALA A 111 -9.16 8.85 14.97
CA ALA A 111 -9.56 7.84 15.93
C ALA A 111 -9.64 8.36 17.38
N GLY A 112 -9.38 9.66 17.60
CA GLY A 112 -9.27 10.26 18.94
C GLY A 112 -8.21 9.56 19.80
N LEU A 113 -7.16 9.04 19.16
CA LEU A 113 -6.04 8.32 19.77
C LEU A 113 -4.86 9.22 20.13
N GLN A 114 -4.80 10.45 19.60
CA GLN A 114 -3.93 11.47 20.17
C GLN A 114 -4.44 11.75 21.58
N GLY A 115 -3.64 11.36 22.59
CA GLY A 115 -3.84 11.84 23.94
C GLY A 115 -3.98 13.36 23.88
N GLU A 116 -4.96 13.92 24.60
CA GLU A 116 -4.95 15.33 24.98
C GLU A 116 -3.57 15.61 25.59
N SER A 117 -2.61 15.98 24.74
CA SER A 117 -1.34 16.54 25.15
C SER A 117 -1.76 17.92 25.58
N GLY A 118 -2.13 18.03 26.86
CA GLY A 118 -2.61 19.26 27.46
C GLY A 118 -1.69 20.39 27.05
N SER A 119 -2.18 21.21 26.11
CA SER A 119 -1.52 22.43 25.71
C SER A 119 -1.79 23.46 26.79
N ASP A 120 -1.18 23.25 27.96
CA ASP A 120 -0.88 24.32 28.90
C ASP A 120 0.31 25.10 28.32
N THR A 121 0.10 25.77 27.18
CA THR A 121 1.00 26.82 26.72
C THR A 121 0.63 28.09 27.47
N GLN A 122 1.17 28.19 28.68
CA GLN A 122 1.33 29.47 29.36
C GLN A 122 2.32 30.29 28.53
N SER A 123 1.85 31.36 27.87
CA SER A 123 2.70 32.35 27.23
C SER A 123 3.77 32.86 28.20
N PRO A 124 5.07 32.78 27.88
CA PRO A 124 6.01 33.76 28.34
C PRO A 124 6.06 34.87 27.29
N ASP A 125 5.58 36.06 27.66
CA ASP A 125 5.98 37.30 27.00
C ASP A 125 7.51 37.32 26.91
N THR A 126 8.07 37.22 25.70
CA THR A 126 9.48 37.53 25.46
C THR A 126 9.51 38.50 24.29
N GLU A 127 9.83 39.74 24.65
CA GLU A 127 10.00 40.85 23.75
C GLU A 127 11.07 40.54 22.68
N THR A 128 10.74 40.98 21.48
CA THR A 128 11.61 41.14 20.33
C THR A 128 12.89 41.88 20.71
N ASP A 129 14.04 41.23 20.51
CA ASP A 129 15.25 41.95 20.12
C ASP A 129 15.86 41.31 18.88
N THR A 130 16.06 42.20 17.91
CA THR A 130 16.67 41.97 16.61
C THR A 130 18.17 41.99 16.81
N ASP A 131 18.86 40.92 16.42
CA ASP A 131 20.23 41.07 15.93
C ASP A 131 20.53 40.06 14.83
N THR A 132 21.02 40.63 13.74
CA THR A 132 21.45 40.01 12.51
C THR A 132 22.87 39.48 12.72
N ASP A 133 23.07 38.17 12.55
CA ASP A 133 24.38 37.65 12.19
C ASP A 133 24.26 36.62 11.06
N THR A 134 24.73 37.06 9.90
CA THR A 134 25.00 36.25 8.72
C THR A 134 26.13 35.27 9.04
N GLN A 135 25.83 33.98 9.10
CA GLN A 135 26.85 32.93 9.06
C GLN A 135 26.58 32.01 7.86
N SER A 136 27.32 32.26 6.77
CA SER A 136 27.55 31.27 5.71
C SER A 136 28.22 30.05 6.33
N GLY A 137 27.50 28.92 6.29
CA GLY A 137 28.04 27.60 6.55
C GLY A 137 27.66 26.69 5.41
N ASP A 138 28.55 26.56 4.42
CA ASP A 138 28.55 25.42 3.51
C ASP A 138 28.59 24.14 4.33
N THR A 139 27.56 23.32 4.21
CA THR A 139 27.63 21.91 4.61
C THR A 139 27.15 21.09 3.43
N ASP A 140 28.07 20.79 2.52
CA ASP A 140 27.99 19.64 1.64
C ASP A 140 27.74 18.40 2.50
N THR A 141 26.49 17.95 2.52
CA THR A 141 26.14 16.62 3.04
C THR A 141 25.80 15.76 1.85
N ASP A 142 26.84 15.18 1.25
CA ASP A 142 26.74 13.95 0.47
C ASP A 142 26.13 12.87 1.38
N THR A 143 24.81 12.78 1.38
CA THR A 143 24.10 11.64 1.95
C THR A 143 24.05 10.57 0.87
N ASP A 144 25.17 9.85 0.74
CA ASP A 144 25.24 8.56 0.08
C ASP A 144 24.33 7.60 0.84
N THR A 145 23.04 7.62 0.48
CA THR A 145 22.05 6.65 0.94
C THR A 145 22.37 5.33 0.24
N GLN A 146 23.36 4.62 0.76
CA GLN A 146 23.50 3.20 0.48
C GLN A 146 22.26 2.51 1.04
N ALA A 147 21.31 2.24 0.15
CA ALA A 147 20.28 1.25 0.38
C ALA A 147 20.99 -0.01 0.89
N VAL A 148 20.76 -0.35 2.16
CA VAL A 148 21.17 -1.61 2.74
C VAL A 148 20.31 -2.68 2.08
N VAL A 149 20.71 -3.09 0.88
CA VAL A 149 20.29 -4.35 0.29
C VAL A 149 20.79 -5.41 1.27
N PRO A 150 19.93 -6.24 1.88
CA PRO A 150 20.39 -7.30 2.75
C PRO A 150 21.37 -8.14 1.95
N ALA A 151 22.63 -8.15 2.37
CA ALA A 151 23.64 -8.99 1.78
C ALA A 151 23.20 -10.44 1.98
N LEU A 152 22.62 -11.02 0.93
CA LEU A 152 22.37 -12.45 0.81
C LEU A 152 23.70 -13.15 1.07
N ARG A 153 23.83 -13.67 2.28
CA ARG A 153 25.01 -14.36 2.78
C ARG A 153 25.24 -15.56 1.87
N GLY A 154 26.22 -15.45 0.99
CA GLY A 154 26.56 -16.46 -0.01
C GLY A 154 27.00 -17.77 0.63
N GLY A 155 26.03 -18.65 0.89
CA GLY A 155 26.25 -20.08 1.02
C GLY A 155 26.59 -20.63 -0.36
N SER A 156 27.88 -20.74 -0.66
CA SER A 156 28.40 -21.47 -1.82
C SER A 156 28.05 -22.96 -1.63
N GLY A 157 26.94 -23.41 -2.22
CA GLY A 157 26.55 -24.82 -2.17
C GLY A 157 25.09 -25.18 -2.48
N SER A 158 24.19 -24.24 -2.75
CA SER A 158 22.89 -24.58 -3.36
C SER A 158 22.97 -24.29 -4.86
N ASP A 159 23.11 -25.34 -5.67
CA ASP A 159 22.88 -25.26 -7.11
C ASP A 159 21.40 -24.88 -7.31
N PHE A 160 21.13 -23.58 -7.35
CA PHE A 160 19.86 -23.06 -7.85
C PHE A 160 19.82 -23.42 -9.33
N ASP A 161 19.20 -24.54 -9.64
CA ASP A 161 18.98 -24.96 -11.02
C ASP A 161 17.89 -24.08 -11.63
N ILE A 162 18.34 -22.97 -12.25
CA ILE A 162 17.50 -22.02 -12.98
C ILE A 162 16.69 -22.73 -14.08
N GLY A 163 17.13 -23.91 -14.55
CA GLY A 163 16.41 -24.73 -15.53
C GLY A 163 15.13 -25.37 -15.00
N ARG A 164 14.91 -25.40 -13.67
CA ARG A 164 13.76 -26.08 -13.04
C ARG A 164 12.53 -25.18 -12.89
N VAL A 165 12.66 -23.86 -13.09
CA VAL A 165 11.53 -22.92 -13.05
C VAL A 165 10.66 -23.13 -14.30
N ARG A 166 9.41 -23.57 -14.13
CA ARG A 166 8.51 -23.81 -15.28
C ARG A 166 8.34 -22.53 -16.09
N ASN A 167 8.25 -22.66 -17.41
CA ASN A 167 8.06 -21.54 -18.35
C ASN A 167 6.93 -20.58 -17.95
N SER A 168 5.90 -21.06 -17.25
CA SER A 168 4.80 -20.23 -16.76
C SER A 168 5.25 -19.12 -15.82
N ALA A 169 6.18 -19.37 -14.90
CA ALA A 169 6.65 -18.36 -13.96
C ALA A 169 7.41 -17.23 -14.68
N TRP A 170 8.27 -17.60 -15.65
CA TRP A 170 8.96 -16.64 -16.50
C TRP A 170 7.99 -15.80 -17.35
N ILE A 171 6.96 -16.41 -17.92
CA ILE A 171 5.93 -15.69 -18.68
C ILE A 171 5.19 -14.70 -17.77
N THR A 172 4.75 -15.13 -16.58
CA THR A 172 4.06 -14.24 -15.64
C THR A 172 4.93 -13.07 -15.22
N MET A 173 6.20 -13.32 -14.89
CA MET A 173 7.16 -12.28 -14.53
C MET A 173 7.41 -11.30 -15.68
N ALA A 174 7.58 -11.81 -16.92
CA ALA A 174 7.77 -10.99 -18.10
C ALA A 174 6.55 -10.11 -18.42
N VAL A 175 5.34 -10.66 -18.27
CA VAL A 175 4.09 -9.90 -18.45
C VAL A 175 3.96 -8.81 -17.38
N GLY A 176 4.22 -9.13 -16.11
CA GLY A 176 4.19 -8.15 -15.01
C GLY A 176 5.22 -7.03 -15.21
N GLY A 177 6.45 -7.37 -15.58
CA GLY A 177 7.49 -6.41 -15.90
C GLY A 177 7.13 -5.53 -17.11
N GLY A 178 6.57 -6.12 -18.17
CA GLY A 178 6.10 -5.40 -19.35
C GLY A 178 5.00 -4.39 -19.05
N LEU A 179 3.99 -4.77 -18.25
CA LEU A 179 2.93 -3.87 -17.81
C LEU A 179 3.46 -2.71 -16.96
N THR A 180 4.41 -3.00 -16.06
CA THR A 180 5.05 -1.99 -15.22
C THR A 180 5.81 -0.95 -16.06
N LEU A 181 6.63 -1.41 -17.01
CA LEU A 181 7.36 -0.52 -17.92
C LEU A 181 6.41 0.29 -18.81
N PHE A 182 5.32 -0.32 -19.28
CA PHE A 182 4.29 0.39 -20.05
C PHE A 182 3.61 1.47 -19.21
N GLY A 183 3.24 1.17 -17.96
CA GLY A 183 2.68 2.14 -17.03
C GLY A 183 3.62 3.32 -16.75
N LEU A 184 4.92 3.05 -16.52
CA LEU A 184 5.94 4.10 -16.36
C LEU A 184 6.09 4.96 -17.62
N THR A 185 6.02 4.35 -18.81
CA THR A 185 6.08 5.09 -20.08
C THR A 185 4.91 6.06 -20.21
N LEU A 186 3.70 5.66 -19.82
CA LEU A 186 2.54 6.55 -19.80
C LEU A 186 2.70 7.71 -18.80
N HIS A 187 3.38 7.46 -17.66
CA HIS A 187 3.69 8.51 -16.69
C HIS A 187 4.63 9.57 -17.27
N LEU A 188 5.70 9.13 -17.95
CA LEU A 188 6.64 10.05 -18.63
C LEU A 188 5.96 10.86 -19.74
N ILE A 189 5.00 10.26 -20.46
CA ILE A 189 4.21 10.99 -21.46
C ILE A 189 3.29 12.02 -20.80
N ALA A 190 2.74 11.71 -19.63
CA ALA A 190 1.90 12.65 -18.88
C ALA A 190 2.72 13.84 -18.36
N ASP A 191 3.94 13.62 -17.87
CA ASP A 191 4.84 14.69 -17.41
C ASP A 191 5.18 15.65 -18.56
N GLY A 192 5.47 15.11 -19.75
CA GLY A 192 5.75 15.93 -20.94
C GLY A 192 4.58 16.81 -21.38
N LYS A 193 3.33 16.51 -20.97
CA LYS A 193 2.17 17.34 -21.28
C LYS A 193 2.06 18.57 -20.37
N GLN A 194 2.64 18.57 -19.17
CA GLN A 194 2.66 19.77 -18.32
C GLN A 194 3.56 20.86 -18.91
N ASP A 195 4.73 20.49 -19.45
CA ASP A 195 5.62 21.44 -20.14
C ASP A 195 4.94 22.11 -21.36
N GLU A 196 4.03 21.40 -22.03
CA GLU A 196 3.23 21.94 -23.15
C GLU A 196 2.15 22.93 -22.66
N VAL A 197 1.54 22.67 -21.50
CA VAL A 197 0.54 23.57 -20.89
C VAL A 197 1.18 24.89 -20.46
N ASP A 198 2.37 24.84 -19.86
CA ASP A 198 3.08 26.04 -19.41
C ASP A 198 3.55 26.94 -20.56
N GLN A 199 3.67 26.39 -21.77
CA GLN A 199 4.09 27.12 -22.98
C GLN A 199 2.92 27.59 -23.85
N ALA A 200 1.68 27.21 -23.53
CA ALA A 200 0.53 27.58 -24.35
C ALA A 200 0.17 29.07 -24.19
N PRO A 201 -0.12 29.80 -25.28
CA PRO A 201 -0.67 31.14 -25.22
C PRO A 201 -2.01 31.15 -24.47
N THR A 202 -2.25 32.14 -23.61
CA THR A 202 -3.49 32.25 -22.79
C THR A 202 -4.34 33.47 -23.18
N ASP A 203 -4.09 34.05 -24.36
CA ASP A 203 -4.61 35.36 -24.72
C ASP A 203 -5.98 35.31 -25.43
N ALA A 204 -6.40 34.16 -25.97
CA ALA A 204 -7.68 34.01 -26.68
C ALA A 204 -8.63 33.02 -25.99
N LEU A 205 -9.95 33.25 -26.14
CA LEU A 205 -10.98 32.38 -25.56
C LEU A 205 -10.96 30.96 -26.16
N GLU A 206 -10.54 30.82 -27.42
CA GLU A 206 -10.38 29.54 -28.13
C GLU A 206 -9.21 28.71 -27.57
N ASP A 207 -8.22 29.34 -26.93
CA ASP A 207 -7.07 28.65 -26.34
C ASP A 207 -7.46 27.88 -25.06
N PHE A 208 -8.54 28.31 -24.37
CA PHE A 208 -9.03 27.63 -23.16
C PHE A 208 -9.66 26.25 -23.46
N GLU A 209 -10.34 26.10 -24.59
CA GLU A 209 -10.90 24.78 -24.99
C GLU A 209 -9.78 23.78 -25.31
N ALA A 210 -8.69 24.24 -25.93
CA ALA A 210 -7.52 23.41 -26.20
C ALA A 210 -6.76 23.02 -24.92
N LEU A 211 -6.70 23.92 -23.93
CA LEU A 211 -6.12 23.65 -22.61
C LEU A 211 -6.93 22.63 -21.81
N GLU A 212 -8.26 22.70 -21.87
CA GLU A 212 -9.14 21.72 -21.19
C GLU A 212 -8.95 20.32 -21.78
N GLU A 213 -8.85 20.18 -23.11
CA GLU A 213 -8.59 18.88 -23.76
C GLU A 213 -7.21 18.31 -23.36
N LEU A 214 -6.19 19.16 -23.24
CA LEU A 214 -4.86 18.77 -22.77
C LEU A 214 -4.89 18.28 -21.32
N GLU A 215 -5.55 19.00 -20.42
CA GLU A 215 -5.69 18.62 -19.01
C GLU A 215 -6.42 17.28 -18.85
N ASP A 216 -7.52 17.10 -19.58
CA ASP A 216 -8.33 15.88 -19.53
C ASP A 216 -7.58 14.67 -20.10
N SER A 217 -6.79 14.88 -21.15
CA SER A 217 -5.90 13.86 -21.70
C SER A 217 -4.81 13.47 -20.70
N GLY A 218 -4.19 14.44 -20.02
CA GLY A 218 -3.18 14.21 -18.99
C GLY A 218 -3.72 13.39 -17.81
N ARG A 219 -4.89 13.75 -17.29
CA ARG A 219 -5.59 12.97 -16.24
C ARG A 219 -5.85 11.53 -16.67
N ARG A 220 -6.27 11.33 -17.92
CA ARG A 220 -6.54 9.99 -18.47
C ARG A 220 -5.26 9.16 -18.56
N TYR A 221 -4.18 9.71 -19.06
CA TYR A 221 -2.89 9.01 -19.13
C TYR A 221 -2.34 8.67 -17.76
N ASN A 222 -2.41 9.59 -16.80
CA ASN A 222 -1.95 9.33 -15.44
C ASN A 222 -2.78 8.21 -14.76
N ARG A 223 -4.11 8.24 -14.93
CA ARG A 223 -5.00 7.18 -14.43
C ARG A 223 -4.64 5.82 -15.02
N TRP A 224 -4.46 5.72 -16.35
CA TRP A 224 -4.07 4.45 -16.98
C TRP A 224 -2.65 4.03 -16.59
N GLY A 225 -1.70 4.96 -16.49
CA GLY A 225 -0.34 4.72 -16.04
C GLY A 225 -0.28 4.09 -14.65
N ASN A 226 -1.07 4.60 -13.71
CA ASN A 226 -1.18 4.03 -12.36
C ASN A 226 -1.80 2.63 -12.37
N ILE A 227 -2.88 2.42 -13.11
CA ILE A 227 -3.53 1.10 -13.25
C ILE A 227 -2.52 0.06 -13.79
N PHE A 228 -1.80 0.39 -14.86
CA PHE A 228 -0.83 -0.53 -15.47
C PHE A 228 0.39 -0.78 -14.59
N THR A 229 0.89 0.25 -13.91
CA THR A 229 2.03 0.10 -12.98
C THR A 229 1.66 -0.79 -11.79
N ILE A 230 0.54 -0.52 -11.12
CA ILE A 230 0.09 -1.29 -9.95
C ILE A 230 -0.21 -2.73 -10.33
N SER A 231 -0.96 -2.94 -11.41
CA SER A 231 -1.26 -4.30 -11.91
C SER A 231 -0.01 -5.04 -12.35
N GLY A 232 0.94 -4.36 -13.01
CA GLY A 232 2.23 -4.92 -13.41
C GLY A 232 3.06 -5.39 -12.22
N VAL A 233 3.16 -4.57 -11.17
CA VAL A 233 3.87 -4.91 -9.92
C VAL A 233 3.21 -6.10 -9.24
N ALA A 234 1.89 -6.10 -9.09
CA ALA A 234 1.15 -7.20 -8.46
C ALA A 234 1.35 -8.54 -9.21
N VAL A 235 1.24 -8.53 -10.54
CA VAL A 235 1.47 -9.71 -11.39
C VAL A 235 2.93 -10.15 -11.32
N GLY A 236 3.88 -9.20 -11.31
CA GLY A 236 5.31 -9.48 -11.17
C GLY A 236 5.64 -10.18 -9.85
N LEU A 237 5.13 -9.67 -8.73
CA LEU A 237 5.28 -10.27 -7.40
C LEU A 237 4.65 -11.67 -7.33
N ALA A 238 3.48 -11.86 -7.93
CA ALA A 238 2.85 -13.18 -8.02
C ALA A 238 3.73 -14.17 -8.82
N GLY A 239 4.36 -13.72 -9.92
CA GLY A 239 5.31 -14.52 -10.70
C GLY A 239 6.55 -14.93 -9.89
N ILE A 240 7.13 -13.99 -9.14
CA ILE A 240 8.27 -14.25 -8.24
C ILE A 240 7.86 -15.26 -7.16
N GLY A 241 6.71 -15.05 -6.51
CA GLY A 241 6.19 -15.95 -5.49
C GLY A 241 5.95 -17.37 -6.02
N LEU A 242 5.38 -17.50 -7.22
CA LEU A 242 5.19 -18.80 -7.87
C LEU A 242 6.53 -19.48 -8.21
N GLY A 243 7.52 -18.70 -8.66
CA GLY A 243 8.87 -19.20 -8.94
C GLY A 243 9.58 -19.71 -7.68
N LEU A 244 9.51 -18.94 -6.60
CA LEU A 244 10.03 -19.35 -5.28
C LEU A 244 9.29 -20.58 -4.74
N TYR A 245 7.96 -20.60 -4.85
CA TYR A 245 7.16 -21.74 -4.44
C TYR A 245 7.55 -23.01 -5.20
N GLN A 246 7.77 -22.93 -6.53
CA GLN A 246 8.23 -24.08 -7.32
C GLN A 246 9.67 -24.48 -7.00
N ALA A 247 10.55 -23.53 -6.69
CA ALA A 247 11.91 -23.82 -6.28
C ALA A 247 11.96 -24.51 -4.90
N LEU A 248 11.10 -24.10 -3.97
CA LEU A 248 11.03 -24.64 -2.61
C LEU A 248 10.18 -25.90 -2.50
N SER A 249 9.13 -26.03 -3.31
CA SER A 249 8.33 -27.25 -3.47
C SER A 249 9.09 -28.21 -4.36
N SER A 250 10.26 -28.64 -3.87
CA SER A 250 10.87 -29.85 -4.37
C SER A 250 9.94 -30.98 -3.94
N ASP A 251 9.05 -31.40 -4.85
CA ASP A 251 8.56 -32.77 -4.79
C ASP A 251 9.82 -33.63 -4.72
N ASP A 252 10.02 -34.33 -3.61
CA ASP A 252 11.09 -35.31 -3.44
C ASP A 252 10.96 -36.32 -4.59
N GLU A 253 11.58 -36.01 -5.74
CA GLU A 253 11.67 -36.95 -6.84
C GLU A 253 12.37 -38.18 -6.26
N PRO A 254 11.71 -39.35 -6.24
CA PRO A 254 12.26 -40.52 -5.58
C PRO A 254 13.66 -40.76 -6.14
N PRO A 255 14.67 -40.92 -5.28
CA PRO A 255 16.06 -40.96 -5.72
C PRO A 255 16.22 -42.06 -6.75
N VAL A 256 16.54 -41.68 -7.98
CA VAL A 256 16.79 -42.64 -9.05
C VAL A 256 18.21 -43.16 -8.88
N GLU A 257 18.34 -44.35 -8.33
CA GLU A 257 19.65 -45.00 -8.20
C GLU A 257 20.07 -45.57 -9.55
N VAL A 258 21.05 -44.92 -10.18
CA VAL A 258 21.62 -45.36 -11.45
C VAL A 258 22.82 -46.24 -11.16
N THR A 259 22.67 -47.55 -11.33
CA THR A 259 23.78 -48.50 -11.12
C THR A 259 24.40 -48.85 -12.47
N PRO A 260 25.69 -48.57 -12.71
CA PRO A 260 26.38 -49.02 -13.91
C PRO A 260 26.57 -50.54 -13.86
N THR A 261 26.15 -51.24 -14.92
CA THR A 261 26.32 -52.69 -15.06
C THR A 261 27.30 -52.99 -16.19
N LYS A 262 27.92 -54.19 -16.18
CA LYS A 262 28.83 -54.63 -17.25
C LYS A 262 28.20 -54.64 -18.66
N ASN A 263 26.86 -54.62 -18.76
CA ASN A 263 26.12 -54.67 -20.02
C ASN A 263 25.31 -53.39 -20.32
N GLY A 264 25.52 -52.30 -19.57
CA GLY A 264 24.79 -51.03 -19.76
C GLY A 264 24.35 -50.37 -18.45
N VAL A 265 23.41 -49.43 -18.53
CA VAL A 265 22.88 -48.67 -17.38
C VAL A 265 21.57 -49.29 -16.92
N GLN A 266 21.47 -49.67 -15.64
CA GLN A 266 20.21 -50.12 -15.04
C GLN A 266 19.65 -48.99 -14.17
N VAL A 267 18.44 -48.54 -14.50
CA VAL A 267 17.72 -47.50 -13.76
C VAL A 267 16.69 -48.19 -12.86
N ARG A 268 16.80 -48.01 -11.54
CA ARG A 268 15.85 -48.57 -10.57
C ARG A 268 15.11 -47.42 -9.86
N TRP A 269 13.79 -47.50 -9.88
CA TRP A 269 12.92 -46.58 -9.15
C TRP A 269 12.63 -47.20 -7.77
N SER A 270 12.93 -46.49 -6.69
CA SER A 270 12.48 -46.81 -5.34
C SER A 270 11.11 -46.16 -5.13
N PHE A 271 10.06 -46.99 -5.13
CA PHE A 271 8.70 -46.59 -4.74
C PHE A 271 8.49 -46.88 -3.26
#